data_AF-A0AAT9T506-F1
#
_entry.id   AF-A0AAT9T506-F1
#
_cell.length_a   1.000
_cell.length_b   1.000
_cell.length_c   1.000
_cell.angle_alpha   90.00
_cell.angle_beta   90.00
_cell.angle_gamma   90.00
#
_symmetry.space_group_name_H-M   'P 1'
#
loop_
_entity.id
_entity.type
_entity.pdbx_description
1 polymer ?
#
loop_
_entity_poly.entity_id
_entity_poly.type
_entity_poly.pdbx_seq_one_letter_code
_entity_poly.pdbx_strand_id
1 'polypeptide(L)'
;MLNRRQWLAGTAAALLPTLPALARAPQTAAQVPGIYRRMLGDIEITAILDGYVPLGAKSFTGGDPGDVPRLVAEAGLTEALPTSVNAFVVNTKDRTYLVDTGGGAWTGLGDTMGRAEANLRAAGIEPAQIDAVILTHAHPDHAEGLITAQKTARFPNAEVVIHETEYAFWHDDGILSRVPAEAKPFFESARNSLAPYAARTRKVKAGEIAPGLTLEDAPGHTPGHSILRLSSGREQILLVADCVHNAAIQTARPEITFVFDADGAQAAASRRRVLDIIAADGIAFSGSHMPFPGFGTVKKSGNAFRFVPAEWSYTL
;
A
#
# COMPACT_ATOMS: atom_id res chain seq x y z
N MET A 1 55.64 62.30 50.25
CA MET A 1 55.98 62.70 48.87
C MET A 1 56.15 61.44 48.02
N LEU A 2 55.29 61.26 47.02
CA LEU A 2 55.58 60.58 45.74
C LEU A 2 54.41 60.89 44.79
N ASN A 3 54.77 61.11 43.54
CA ASN A 3 54.06 61.97 42.58
C ASN A 3 53.31 61.15 41.51
N ARG A 4 52.37 61.83 40.85
CA ARG A 4 51.62 61.51 39.63
C ARG A 4 52.29 60.52 38.68
N ARG A 5 51.55 59.49 38.25
CA ARG A 5 51.29 59.19 36.81
C ARG A 5 50.32 58.01 36.63
N GLN A 6 49.23 58.32 35.92
CA GLN A 6 48.52 57.44 34.97
C GLN A 6 47.80 56.20 35.51
N TRP A 7 46.53 56.38 35.87
CA TRP A 7 45.52 55.32 35.80
C TRP A 7 44.24 55.87 35.17
N LEU A 8 44.23 55.89 33.82
CA LEU A 8 43.01 55.99 33.02
C LEU A 8 43.19 55.03 31.85
N ALA A 9 42.81 53.77 32.06
CA ALA A 9 42.50 52.84 30.98
C ALA A 9 41.03 52.47 31.16
N GLY A 10 40.16 53.21 30.48
CA GLY A 10 38.73 52.95 30.46
C GLY A 10 38.44 51.58 29.86
N THR A 11 37.71 50.75 30.58
CA THR A 11 37.09 49.55 30.05
C THR A 11 35.93 49.96 29.15
N ALA A 12 36.21 50.10 27.85
CA ALA A 12 35.16 50.18 26.84
C ALA A 12 34.45 48.80 26.79
N ALA A 13 33.29 48.70 27.43
CA ALA A 13 32.40 47.57 27.22
C ALA A 13 31.90 47.63 25.76
N ALA A 14 32.48 46.81 24.90
CA ALA A 14 31.99 46.61 23.55
C ALA A 14 30.60 45.96 23.64
N LEU A 15 29.55 46.75 23.41
CA LEU A 15 28.21 46.22 23.12
C LEU A 15 28.30 45.45 21.81
N LEU A 16 28.43 44.13 21.89
CA LEU A 16 28.23 43.25 20.74
C LEU A 16 26.78 43.44 20.28
N PRO A 17 26.53 43.80 19.01
CA PRO A 17 25.17 43.87 18.50
C PRO A 17 24.56 42.47 18.59
N THR A 18 23.48 42.33 19.37
CA THR A 18 22.63 41.15 19.32
C THR A 18 21.96 41.14 17.95
N LEU A 19 22.54 40.41 17.00
CA LEU A 19 21.84 40.10 15.76
C LEU A 19 20.54 39.39 16.14
N PRO A 20 19.37 39.83 15.64
CA PRO A 20 18.14 39.14 15.92
C PRO A 20 18.30 37.71 15.39
N ALA A 21 18.15 36.73 16.28
CA ALA A 21 18.09 35.34 15.86
C ALA A 21 16.86 35.19 14.97
N LEU A 22 17.06 35.24 13.66
CA LEU A 22 16.02 34.93 12.69
C LEU A 22 15.86 33.42 12.70
N ALA A 23 15.04 32.92 13.62
CA ALA A 23 14.61 31.53 13.64
C ALA A 23 13.76 31.27 12.39
N ARG A 24 14.41 30.86 11.29
CA ARG A 24 13.76 30.48 10.04
C ARG A 24 14.19 29.07 9.66
N ALA A 25 13.27 28.12 9.83
CA ALA A 25 13.46 26.79 9.27
C ALA A 25 13.39 26.85 7.72
N PRO A 26 14.22 26.08 7.00
CA PRO A 26 14.11 25.95 5.56
C PRO A 26 12.79 25.26 5.17
N GLN A 27 12.21 25.64 4.03
CA GLN A 27 11.10 24.89 3.45
C GLN A 27 11.62 23.51 3.03
N THR A 28 11.00 22.44 3.55
CA THR A 28 11.31 21.07 3.12
C THR A 28 10.58 20.77 1.80
N ALA A 29 11.26 20.07 0.89
CA ALA A 29 10.66 19.50 -0.31
C ALA A 29 10.18 18.06 -0.10
N ALA A 30 10.47 17.46 1.07
CA ALA A 30 10.11 16.09 1.40
C ALA A 30 8.81 16.06 2.22
N GLN A 31 7.93 15.11 1.87
CA GLN A 31 6.79 14.75 2.69
C GLN A 31 7.26 14.01 3.96
N VAL A 32 6.39 13.95 4.98
CA VAL A 32 6.58 13.03 6.11
C VAL A 32 6.73 11.58 5.62
N PRO A 33 7.38 10.70 6.39
CA PRO A 33 7.39 9.26 6.10
C PRO A 33 5.97 8.73 5.92
N GLY A 34 5.76 7.93 4.88
CA GLY A 34 4.45 7.34 4.56
C GLY A 34 4.18 6.11 5.42
N ILE A 35 3.98 6.35 6.72
CA ILE A 35 3.82 5.31 7.73
C ILE A 35 2.61 5.66 8.59
N TYR A 36 1.73 4.68 8.82
CA TYR A 36 0.61 4.81 9.74
C TYR A 36 0.42 3.51 10.49
N ARG A 37 0.24 3.59 11.81
CA ARG A 37 0.14 2.43 12.67
C ARG A 37 -1.16 2.45 13.46
N ARG A 38 -1.73 1.28 13.68
CA ARG A 38 -2.92 1.06 14.50
C ARG A 38 -2.90 -0.32 15.12
N MET A 39 -3.63 -0.48 16.21
CA MET A 39 -3.94 -1.80 16.76
C MET A 39 -5.26 -2.35 16.18
N LEU A 40 -5.33 -3.68 16.16
CA LEU A 40 -6.51 -4.51 15.97
C LEU A 40 -6.47 -5.58 17.06
N GLY A 41 -7.14 -5.36 18.19
CA GLY A 41 -6.91 -6.16 19.40
C GLY A 41 -5.40 -6.24 19.73
N ASP A 42 -4.85 -7.46 19.69
CA ASP A 42 -3.44 -7.73 19.95
C ASP A 42 -2.50 -7.64 18.73
N ILE A 43 -3.05 -7.38 17.54
CA ILE A 43 -2.30 -7.29 16.29
C ILE A 43 -1.95 -5.83 16.00
N GLU A 44 -0.67 -5.53 15.82
CA GLU A 44 -0.22 -4.22 15.32
C GLU A 44 -0.20 -4.24 13.79
N ILE A 45 -0.88 -3.27 13.16
CA ILE A 45 -0.89 -3.08 11.70
C ILE A 45 -0.18 -1.77 11.38
N THR A 46 0.85 -1.84 10.54
CA THR A 46 1.53 -0.65 10.00
C THR A 46 1.32 -0.58 8.49
N ALA A 47 0.58 0.42 8.01
CA ALA A 47 0.52 0.76 6.59
C ALA A 47 1.82 1.46 6.16
N ILE A 48 2.37 1.00 5.05
CA ILE A 48 3.63 1.46 4.44
C ILE A 48 3.32 1.96 3.03
N LEU A 49 3.56 3.24 2.77
CA LEU A 49 3.38 3.82 1.44
C LEU A 49 4.59 3.50 0.56
N ASP A 50 4.38 2.88 -0.58
CA ASP A 50 5.42 2.71 -1.61
C ASP A 50 5.55 3.93 -2.52
N GLY A 51 4.47 4.69 -2.66
CA GLY A 51 4.38 5.82 -3.56
C GLY A 51 2.99 5.89 -4.18
N TYR A 52 2.93 6.20 -5.47
CA TYR A 52 1.68 6.21 -6.22
C TYR A 52 1.90 5.85 -7.69
N VAL A 53 0.86 5.38 -8.35
CA VAL A 53 0.78 5.25 -9.81
C VAL A 53 0.01 6.44 -10.37
N PRO A 54 0.52 7.14 -11.40
CA PRO A 54 -0.19 8.24 -12.04
C PRO A 54 -1.30 7.71 -12.97
N LEU A 55 -2.42 7.30 -12.38
CA LEU A 55 -3.60 6.86 -13.12
C LEU A 55 -4.45 8.06 -13.56
N GLY A 56 -5.35 7.82 -14.51
CA GLY A 56 -6.35 8.79 -14.94
C GLY A 56 -7.75 8.20 -14.97
N ALA A 57 -8.76 9.06 -15.09
CA ALA A 57 -10.16 8.63 -15.17
C ALA A 57 -10.42 7.54 -16.23
N LYS A 58 -9.65 7.55 -17.34
CA LYS A 58 -9.75 6.55 -18.42
C LYS A 58 -9.28 5.14 -18.03
N SER A 59 -8.57 5.00 -16.91
CA SER A 59 -8.18 3.69 -16.37
C SER A 59 -9.37 2.96 -15.73
N PHE A 60 -10.47 3.67 -15.47
CA PHE A 60 -11.72 3.10 -14.98
C PHE A 60 -12.68 2.87 -16.14
N THR A 61 -13.10 1.63 -16.33
CA THR A 61 -13.88 1.16 -17.47
C THR A 61 -15.21 0.56 -17.03
N GLY A 62 -16.16 0.40 -17.95
CA GLY A 62 -17.51 -0.04 -17.61
C GLY A 62 -18.37 1.06 -16.95
N GLY A 63 -19.59 0.70 -16.55
CA GLY A 63 -20.60 1.67 -16.11
C GLY A 63 -21.13 2.55 -17.25
N ASP A 64 -21.91 3.58 -16.91
CA ASP A 64 -22.37 4.56 -17.90
C ASP A 64 -21.25 5.58 -18.20
N PRO A 65 -21.10 6.07 -19.44
CA PRO A 65 -20.00 6.97 -19.81
C PRO A 65 -19.87 8.25 -18.96
N GLY A 66 -20.97 8.70 -18.34
CA GLY A 66 -21.00 9.88 -17.47
C GLY A 66 -20.63 9.63 -16.02
N ASP A 67 -20.50 8.36 -15.59
CA ASP A 67 -20.33 8.04 -14.17
C ASP A 67 -18.97 8.44 -13.62
N VAL A 68 -17.89 8.04 -14.27
CA VAL A 68 -16.53 8.33 -13.78
C VAL A 68 -16.28 9.84 -13.70
N PRO A 69 -16.55 10.66 -14.75
CA PRO A 69 -16.37 12.11 -14.66
C PRO A 69 -17.21 12.76 -13.55
N ARG A 70 -18.47 12.31 -13.39
CA ARG A 70 -19.37 12.80 -12.34
C ARG A 70 -18.83 12.47 -10.94
N LEU A 71 -18.41 11.22 -10.70
CA LEU A 71 -17.90 10.77 -9.40
C LEU A 71 -16.57 11.45 -9.05
N VAL A 72 -15.69 11.66 -10.03
CA VAL A 72 -14.44 12.42 -9.87
C VAL A 72 -14.76 13.86 -9.42
N ALA A 73 -15.71 14.52 -10.09
CA ALA A 73 -16.12 15.88 -9.73
C ALA A 73 -16.79 15.96 -8.35
N GLU A 74 -17.70 15.03 -8.03
CA GLU A 74 -18.38 14.95 -6.72
C GLU A 74 -17.40 14.74 -5.56
N ALA A 75 -16.32 13.99 -5.80
CA ALA A 75 -15.26 13.76 -4.83
C ALA A 75 -14.24 14.91 -4.72
N GLY A 76 -14.38 15.96 -5.54
CA GLY A 76 -13.42 17.06 -5.61
C GLY A 76 -12.05 16.64 -6.15
N LEU A 77 -12.00 15.56 -6.92
CA LEU A 77 -10.78 15.04 -7.53
C LEU A 77 -10.56 15.66 -8.91
N THR A 78 -9.31 15.60 -9.37
CA THR A 78 -8.96 15.94 -10.76
C THR A 78 -8.99 14.69 -11.64
N GLU A 79 -8.99 14.85 -12.97
CA GLU A 79 -8.86 13.71 -13.89
C GLU A 79 -7.51 12.98 -13.75
N ALA A 80 -6.49 13.67 -13.24
CA ALA A 80 -5.30 13.04 -12.69
C ALA A 80 -5.67 12.39 -11.35
N LEU A 81 -5.56 11.07 -11.29
CA LEU A 81 -5.91 10.25 -10.14
C LEU A 81 -4.64 9.54 -9.64
N PRO A 82 -3.69 10.28 -9.02
CA PRO A 82 -2.54 9.65 -8.39
C PRO A 82 -3.06 8.65 -7.35
N THR A 83 -2.76 7.38 -7.58
CA THR A 83 -3.35 6.28 -6.84
C THR A 83 -2.26 5.66 -5.98
N SER A 84 -2.44 5.71 -4.66
CA SER A 84 -1.45 5.21 -3.71
C SER A 84 -1.08 3.75 -3.98
N VAL A 85 0.11 3.34 -3.56
CA VAL A 85 0.50 1.93 -3.49
C VAL A 85 0.88 1.65 -2.05
N ASN A 86 0.05 0.89 -1.35
CA ASN A 86 0.16 0.63 0.07
C ASN A 86 0.50 -0.85 0.30
N ALA A 87 1.51 -1.09 1.12
CA ALA A 87 1.78 -2.40 1.73
C ALA A 87 1.43 -2.35 3.23
N PHE A 88 1.29 -3.51 3.86
CA PHE A 88 0.91 -3.58 5.29
C PHE A 88 1.80 -4.54 6.05
N VAL A 89 2.49 -4.06 7.09
CA VAL A 89 3.11 -4.94 8.08
C VAL A 89 2.05 -5.34 9.09
N VAL A 90 1.97 -6.63 9.38
CA VAL A 90 1.08 -7.23 10.39
C VAL A 90 1.95 -7.93 11.42
N ASN A 91 2.04 -7.37 12.62
CA ASN A 91 2.79 -7.93 13.72
C ASN A 91 1.82 -8.56 14.73
N THR A 92 1.94 -9.88 14.89
CA THR A 92 1.09 -10.70 15.76
C THR A 92 1.72 -10.98 17.13
N LYS A 93 2.76 -10.21 17.51
CA LYS A 93 3.70 -10.44 18.62
C LYS A 93 4.66 -11.61 18.40
N ASP A 94 4.16 -12.73 17.87
CA ASP A 94 4.96 -13.93 17.62
C ASP A 94 5.67 -13.91 16.26
N ARG A 95 4.99 -13.37 15.23
CA ARG A 95 5.51 -13.26 13.86
C ARG A 95 5.15 -11.93 13.22
N THR A 96 6.03 -11.47 12.34
CA THR A 96 5.88 -10.27 11.52
C THR A 96 5.67 -10.65 10.06
N TYR A 97 4.49 -10.32 9.54
CA TYR A 97 4.09 -10.54 8.17
C TYR A 97 4.15 -9.23 7.40
N LEU A 98 4.50 -9.28 6.12
CA LEU A 98 4.36 -8.16 5.20
C LEU A 98 3.36 -8.55 4.10
N VAL A 99 2.28 -7.79 3.97
CA VAL A 99 1.26 -7.96 2.94
C VAL A 99 1.57 -7.02 1.79
N ASP A 100 1.94 -7.61 0.65
CA ASP A 100 2.51 -6.95 -0.52
C ASP A 100 3.78 -6.13 -0.23
N THR A 101 4.52 -5.72 -1.26
CA THR A 101 5.88 -5.17 -1.09
C THR A 101 6.16 -3.89 -1.85
N GLY A 102 5.22 -3.38 -2.65
CA GLY A 102 5.44 -2.22 -3.51
C GLY A 102 6.13 -2.58 -4.83
N GLY A 103 6.41 -1.55 -5.64
CA GLY A 103 7.01 -1.67 -6.98
C GLY A 103 8.53 -1.85 -7.02
N GLY A 104 9.21 -1.85 -5.87
CA GLY A 104 10.66 -2.07 -5.82
C GLY A 104 11.44 -1.14 -6.74
N ALA A 105 12.28 -1.70 -7.61
CA ALA A 105 13.04 -0.94 -8.61
C ALA A 105 12.37 -0.89 -9.99
N TRP A 106 11.16 -1.42 -10.12
CA TRP A 106 10.45 -1.51 -11.39
C TRP A 106 9.80 -0.18 -11.74
N THR A 107 10.04 0.29 -12.97
CA THR A 107 9.58 1.61 -13.44
C THR A 107 8.60 1.54 -14.60
N GLY A 108 7.97 0.39 -14.84
CA GLY A 108 7.07 0.18 -16.00
C GLY A 108 5.81 1.04 -15.97
N LEU A 109 5.42 1.57 -14.80
CA LEU A 109 4.33 2.55 -14.62
C LEU A 109 4.84 3.93 -14.17
N GLY A 110 6.13 4.22 -14.34
CA GLY A 110 6.79 5.46 -13.90
C GLY A 110 7.74 5.26 -12.72
N ASP A 111 8.35 6.35 -12.25
CA ASP A 111 9.38 6.40 -11.21
C ASP A 111 8.85 6.92 -9.85
N THR A 112 7.54 6.87 -9.66
CA THR A 112 6.81 7.42 -8.51
C THR A 112 6.61 6.42 -7.36
N MET A 113 7.11 5.19 -7.52
CA MET A 113 7.02 4.06 -6.59
C MET A 113 8.41 3.70 -6.00
N GLY A 114 8.52 2.60 -5.25
CA GLY A 114 9.77 2.06 -4.75
C GLY A 114 10.22 2.64 -3.40
N ARG A 115 9.32 3.29 -2.65
CA ARG A 115 9.61 3.86 -1.33
C ARG A 115 9.26 2.95 -0.16
N ALA A 116 8.67 1.77 -0.41
CA ALA A 116 8.21 0.88 0.65
C ALA A 116 9.34 0.45 1.60
N GLU A 117 10.52 0.08 1.10
CA GLU A 117 11.64 -0.30 1.99
C GLU A 117 12.09 0.89 2.87
N ALA A 118 12.18 2.09 2.30
CA ALA A 118 12.59 3.26 3.05
C ALA A 118 11.57 3.59 4.17
N ASN A 119 10.27 3.49 3.88
CA ASN A 119 9.22 3.69 4.87
C ASN A 119 9.14 2.53 5.88
N LEU A 120 9.41 1.28 5.48
CA LEU A 120 9.52 0.13 6.38
C LEU A 120 10.63 0.36 7.42
N ARG A 121 11.82 0.77 6.97
CA ARG A 121 12.95 1.11 7.84
C ARG A 121 12.67 2.31 8.73
N ALA A 122 12.03 3.35 8.19
CA ALA A 122 11.62 4.51 8.98
C ALA A 122 10.53 4.16 10.02
N ALA A 123 9.80 3.06 9.85
CA ALA A 123 8.90 2.50 10.87
C ALA A 123 9.63 1.69 11.95
N GLY A 124 10.96 1.58 11.86
CA GLY A 124 11.81 0.80 12.75
C GLY A 124 11.81 -0.70 12.44
N ILE A 125 11.41 -1.09 11.23
CA ILE A 125 11.31 -2.50 10.81
C ILE A 125 12.35 -2.77 9.73
N GLU A 126 13.22 -3.72 9.99
CA GLU A 126 14.25 -4.17 9.07
C GLU A 126 13.70 -5.28 8.16
N PRO A 127 14.06 -5.34 6.85
CA PRO A 127 13.64 -6.43 5.97
C PRO A 127 13.98 -7.84 6.49
N ALA A 128 15.05 -7.96 7.29
CA ALA A 128 15.44 -9.24 7.91
C ALA A 128 14.50 -9.67 9.05
N GLN A 129 13.65 -8.79 9.57
CA GLN A 129 12.66 -9.10 10.62
C GLN A 129 11.32 -9.60 10.07
N ILE A 130 11.14 -9.61 8.75
CA ILE A 130 9.93 -10.15 8.13
C ILE A 130 10.04 -11.67 8.07
N ASP A 131 9.09 -12.36 8.71
CA ASP A 131 9.03 -13.83 8.75
C ASP A 131 8.35 -14.42 7.52
N ALA A 132 7.39 -13.68 6.95
CA ALA A 132 6.66 -14.09 5.76
C ALA A 132 6.15 -12.87 4.98
N VAL A 133 6.25 -12.93 3.67
CA VAL A 133 5.56 -12.00 2.75
C VAL A 133 4.32 -12.68 2.21
N ILE A 134 3.16 -12.06 2.35
CA ILE A 134 1.88 -12.54 1.79
C ILE A 134 1.60 -11.68 0.55
N LEU A 135 1.61 -12.29 -0.63
CA LEU A 135 1.20 -11.60 -1.85
C LEU A 135 -0.30 -11.79 -2.07
N THR A 136 -1.02 -10.68 -2.18
CA THR A 136 -2.44 -10.64 -2.54
C THR A 136 -2.64 -11.07 -3.98
N HIS A 137 -1.72 -10.63 -4.85
CA HIS A 137 -1.54 -11.03 -6.24
C HIS A 137 -0.13 -10.65 -6.69
N ALA A 138 0.30 -11.04 -7.90
CA ALA A 138 1.68 -10.87 -8.36
C ALA A 138 1.87 -9.78 -9.43
N HIS A 139 1.09 -8.70 -9.39
CA HIS A 139 1.42 -7.52 -10.20
C HIS A 139 2.72 -6.83 -9.73
N PRO A 140 3.40 -6.10 -10.63
CA PRO A 140 4.70 -5.50 -10.34
C PRO A 140 4.71 -4.61 -9.10
N ASP A 141 3.69 -3.79 -8.91
CA ASP A 141 3.55 -2.88 -7.76
C ASP A 141 3.21 -3.56 -6.42
N HIS A 142 3.07 -4.89 -6.43
CA HIS A 142 2.90 -5.71 -5.24
C HIS A 142 4.10 -6.64 -5.01
N ALA A 143 4.67 -7.18 -6.09
CA ALA A 143 5.69 -8.23 -6.04
C ALA A 143 7.13 -7.73 -6.24
N GLU A 144 7.40 -6.65 -6.99
CA GLU A 144 8.78 -6.24 -7.30
C GLU A 144 9.56 -5.75 -6.08
N GLY A 145 8.87 -5.30 -5.03
CA GLY A 145 9.46 -5.04 -3.73
C GLY A 145 10.12 -6.26 -3.09
N LEU A 146 9.79 -7.49 -3.50
CA LEU A 146 10.46 -8.72 -3.04
C LEU A 146 11.94 -8.75 -3.39
N ILE A 147 12.36 -8.07 -4.46
CA ILE A 147 13.73 -8.13 -4.95
C ILE A 147 14.43 -6.78 -4.87
N THR A 148 15.74 -6.82 -4.70
CA THR A 148 16.60 -5.64 -4.83
C THR A 148 16.75 -5.25 -6.31
N ALA A 149 17.33 -4.08 -6.59
CA ALA A 149 17.71 -3.72 -7.96
C ALA A 149 18.70 -4.72 -8.61
N GLN A 150 19.43 -5.49 -7.78
CA GLN A 150 20.33 -6.56 -8.22
C GLN A 150 19.62 -7.91 -8.39
N LYS A 151 18.27 -7.94 -8.32
CA LYS A 151 17.42 -9.13 -8.43
C LYS A 151 17.72 -10.21 -7.39
N THR A 152 18.17 -9.81 -6.21
CA THR A 152 18.36 -10.69 -5.05
C THR A 152 17.21 -10.52 -4.05
N ALA A 153 16.98 -11.51 -3.20
CA ALA A 153 15.93 -11.44 -2.18
C ALA A 153 16.15 -10.26 -1.22
N ARG A 154 15.18 -9.34 -1.17
CA ARG A 154 15.15 -8.19 -0.24
C ARG A 154 14.82 -8.60 1.20
N PHE A 155 14.00 -9.64 1.38
CA PHE A 155 13.60 -10.19 2.67
C PHE A 155 14.30 -11.53 2.90
N PRO A 156 15.54 -11.54 3.43
CA PRO A 156 16.40 -12.72 3.42
C PRO A 156 15.90 -13.87 4.31
N ASN A 157 14.99 -13.61 5.26
CA ASN A 157 14.46 -14.63 6.18
C ASN A 157 13.02 -15.06 5.85
N ALA A 158 12.30 -14.30 5.01
CA ALA A 158 10.88 -14.52 4.78
C ALA A 158 10.58 -15.72 3.86
N GLU A 159 9.59 -16.53 4.22
CA GLU A 159 8.84 -17.32 3.22
C GLU A 159 7.96 -16.38 2.36
N VAL A 160 7.60 -16.79 1.15
CA VAL A 160 6.58 -16.09 0.36
C VAL A 160 5.31 -16.94 0.31
N VAL A 161 4.20 -16.39 0.77
CA VAL A 161 2.88 -17.02 0.74
C VAL A 161 2.08 -16.41 -0.41
N ILE A 162 1.55 -17.25 -1.29
CA ILE A 162 0.79 -16.82 -2.46
C ILE A 162 -0.29 -17.84 -2.81
N HIS A 163 -1.43 -17.37 -3.32
CA HIS A 163 -2.50 -18.26 -3.78
C HIS A 163 -2.00 -19.17 -4.92
N GLU A 164 -2.39 -20.45 -4.91
CA GLU A 164 -1.89 -21.44 -5.87
C GLU A 164 -2.29 -21.09 -7.32
N THR A 165 -3.52 -20.60 -7.52
CA THR A 165 -4.00 -20.13 -8.83
C THR A 165 -3.20 -18.94 -9.32
N GLU A 166 -2.82 -18.03 -8.42
CA GLU A 166 -2.04 -16.84 -8.76
C GLU A 166 -0.65 -17.25 -9.23
N TYR A 167 0.05 -18.08 -8.44
CA TYR A 167 1.36 -18.58 -8.82
C TYR A 167 1.31 -19.33 -10.16
N ALA A 168 0.32 -20.20 -10.35
CA ALA A 168 0.17 -21.01 -11.55
C ALA A 168 -0.05 -20.12 -12.79
N PHE A 169 -0.91 -19.11 -12.70
CA PHE A 169 -1.20 -18.20 -13.81
C PHE A 169 0.07 -17.51 -14.32
N TRP A 170 0.83 -16.85 -13.44
CA TRP A 170 2.04 -16.11 -13.83
C TRP A 170 3.21 -16.99 -14.28
N HIS A 171 3.20 -18.28 -13.93
CA HIS A 171 4.22 -19.26 -14.33
C HIS A 171 3.81 -20.14 -15.51
N ASP A 172 2.63 -19.91 -16.11
CA ASP A 172 2.17 -20.68 -17.26
C ASP A 172 2.77 -20.12 -18.56
N ASP A 173 3.62 -20.91 -19.23
CA ASP A 173 4.24 -20.54 -20.51
C ASP A 173 3.24 -20.52 -21.67
N GLY A 174 2.19 -21.32 -21.60
CA GLY A 174 1.10 -21.34 -22.57
C GLY A 174 0.32 -20.03 -22.55
N ILE A 175 0.01 -19.51 -21.36
CA ILE A 175 -0.61 -18.19 -21.17
C ILE A 175 0.35 -17.10 -21.66
N LEU A 176 1.60 -17.08 -21.18
CA LEU A 176 2.61 -16.09 -21.57
C LEU A 176 2.80 -16.01 -23.10
N SER A 177 2.72 -17.14 -23.80
CA SER A 177 2.88 -17.17 -25.26
C SER A 177 1.71 -16.50 -26.02
N ARG A 178 0.55 -16.33 -25.38
CA ARG A 178 -0.70 -15.87 -26.01
C ARG A 178 -1.15 -14.49 -25.55
N VAL A 179 -0.64 -13.99 -24.42
CA VAL A 179 -0.99 -12.64 -23.95
C VAL A 179 -0.42 -11.56 -24.89
N PRO A 180 -1.06 -10.37 -24.94
CA PRO A 180 -0.53 -9.22 -25.65
C PRO A 180 0.89 -8.86 -25.21
N ALA A 181 1.65 -8.20 -26.09
CA ALA A 181 3.05 -7.86 -25.81
C ALA A 181 3.19 -6.98 -24.56
N GLU A 182 2.21 -6.12 -24.32
CA GLU A 182 2.12 -5.18 -23.21
C GLU A 182 1.94 -5.88 -21.85
N ALA A 183 1.39 -7.11 -21.84
CA ALA A 183 1.20 -7.89 -20.63
C ALA A 183 2.43 -8.74 -20.27
N LYS A 184 3.33 -9.02 -21.22
CA LYS A 184 4.52 -9.85 -20.98
C LYS A 184 5.43 -9.33 -19.85
N PRO A 185 5.68 -8.00 -19.72
CA PRO A 185 6.46 -7.47 -18.60
C PRO A 185 5.88 -7.81 -17.22
N PHE A 186 4.57 -8.00 -17.08
CA PHE A 186 3.94 -8.39 -15.82
C PHE A 186 4.28 -9.84 -15.46
N PHE A 187 4.25 -10.75 -16.45
CA PHE A 187 4.69 -12.14 -16.26
C PHE A 187 6.17 -12.25 -15.92
N GLU A 188 7.01 -11.50 -16.64
CA GLU A 188 8.44 -11.45 -16.37
C GLU A 188 8.72 -10.91 -14.97
N SER A 189 8.03 -9.84 -14.58
CA SER A 189 8.09 -9.24 -13.24
C SER A 189 7.73 -10.24 -12.15
N ALA A 190 6.57 -10.90 -12.26
CA ALA A 190 6.11 -11.89 -11.29
C ALA A 190 7.11 -13.05 -11.13
N ARG A 191 7.59 -13.61 -12.24
CA ARG A 191 8.58 -14.72 -12.24
C ARG A 191 9.91 -14.28 -11.64
N ASN A 192 10.43 -13.11 -12.02
CA ASN A 192 11.69 -12.59 -11.51
C ASN A 192 11.63 -12.27 -10.01
N SER A 193 10.51 -11.71 -9.56
CA SER A 193 10.28 -11.34 -8.15
C SER A 193 10.23 -12.57 -7.24
N LEU A 194 9.61 -13.66 -7.73
CA LEU A 194 9.46 -14.91 -6.98
C LEU A 194 10.68 -15.83 -7.08
N ALA A 195 11.50 -15.72 -8.13
CA ALA A 195 12.62 -16.64 -8.38
C ALA A 195 13.62 -16.77 -7.20
N PRO A 196 14.07 -15.69 -6.54
CA PRO A 196 14.96 -15.80 -5.37
C PRO A 196 14.32 -16.49 -4.15
N TYR A 197 12.99 -16.64 -4.14
CA TYR A 197 12.23 -17.24 -3.06
C TYR A 197 11.71 -18.64 -3.40
N ALA A 198 11.98 -19.18 -4.59
CA ALA A 198 11.36 -20.41 -5.09
C ALA A 198 11.42 -21.60 -4.11
N ALA A 199 12.51 -21.77 -3.36
CA ALA A 199 12.67 -22.85 -2.36
C ALA A 199 11.84 -22.64 -1.08
N ARG A 200 11.29 -21.44 -0.87
CA ARG A 200 10.53 -21.00 0.31
C ARG A 200 9.24 -20.28 -0.08
N THR A 201 8.71 -20.59 -1.27
CA THR A 201 7.38 -20.14 -1.69
C THR A 201 6.35 -21.18 -1.29
N ARG A 202 5.47 -20.82 -0.36
CA ARG A 202 4.34 -21.63 0.08
C ARG A 202 3.09 -21.25 -0.71
N LYS A 203 2.66 -22.16 -1.58
CA LYS A 203 1.41 -22.04 -2.34
C LYS A 203 0.24 -22.49 -1.48
N VAL A 204 -0.81 -21.69 -1.42
CA VAL A 204 -1.98 -21.94 -0.56
C VAL A 204 -3.28 -21.80 -1.33
N LYS A 205 -4.36 -22.34 -0.78
CA LYS A 205 -5.74 -22.01 -1.16
C LYS A 205 -6.30 -20.99 -0.17
N ALA A 206 -7.47 -20.42 -0.45
CA ALA A 206 -8.22 -19.67 0.55
C ALA A 206 -8.40 -20.49 1.85
N GLY A 207 -8.28 -19.81 2.99
CA GLY A 207 -8.30 -20.40 4.33
C GLY A 207 -7.35 -19.70 5.29
N GLU A 208 -7.31 -20.18 6.53
CA GLU A 208 -6.40 -19.67 7.56
C GLU A 208 -4.96 -20.07 7.23
N ILE A 209 -4.10 -19.07 7.01
CA ILE A 209 -2.69 -19.26 6.61
C ILE A 209 -1.71 -19.06 7.76
N ALA A 210 -2.18 -18.44 8.85
CA ALA A 210 -1.54 -18.27 10.14
C ALA A 210 -2.62 -17.86 11.18
N PRO A 211 -2.39 -18.01 12.49
CA PRO A 211 -3.37 -17.64 13.52
C PRO A 211 -3.88 -16.21 13.34
N GLY A 212 -5.19 -16.05 13.14
CA GLY A 212 -5.83 -14.75 12.95
C GLY A 212 -5.64 -14.12 11.57
N LEU A 213 -4.97 -14.80 10.62
CA LEU A 213 -4.75 -14.38 9.24
C LEU A 213 -5.42 -15.37 8.29
N THR A 214 -6.54 -14.96 7.67
CA THR A 214 -7.28 -15.78 6.70
C THR A 214 -7.19 -15.16 5.31
N LEU A 215 -6.67 -15.93 4.35
CA LEU A 215 -6.67 -15.56 2.95
C LEU A 215 -8.03 -15.90 2.34
N GLU A 216 -8.67 -14.97 1.66
CA GLU A 216 -9.97 -15.18 1.01
C GLU A 216 -9.89 -14.90 -0.49
N ASP A 217 -10.57 -15.72 -1.27
CA ASP A 217 -10.66 -15.54 -2.72
C ASP A 217 -11.37 -14.22 -3.06
N ALA A 218 -10.80 -13.44 -3.99
CA ALA A 218 -11.45 -12.30 -4.63
C ALA A 218 -11.05 -12.18 -6.12
N PRO A 219 -11.21 -13.26 -6.91
CA PRO A 219 -10.68 -13.34 -8.27
C PRO A 219 -11.31 -12.30 -9.19
N GLY A 220 -10.59 -12.00 -10.27
CA GLY A 220 -11.05 -11.18 -11.38
C GLY A 220 -10.03 -10.11 -11.76
N HIS A 221 -9.46 -9.41 -10.77
CA HIS A 221 -8.33 -8.52 -11.03
C HIS A 221 -7.14 -9.31 -11.59
N THR A 222 -6.78 -10.37 -10.88
CA THR A 222 -6.03 -11.52 -11.40
C THR A 222 -6.79 -12.81 -11.06
N PRO A 223 -6.49 -13.95 -11.72
CA PRO A 223 -7.22 -15.20 -11.46
C PRO A 223 -7.10 -15.75 -10.04
N GLY A 224 -6.00 -15.46 -9.34
CA GLY A 224 -5.79 -15.86 -7.95
C GLY A 224 -5.76 -14.68 -6.98
N HIS A 225 -6.29 -13.51 -7.37
CA HIS A 225 -6.38 -12.34 -6.51
C HIS A 225 -7.07 -12.71 -5.20
N SER A 226 -6.41 -12.34 -4.11
CA SER A 226 -6.80 -12.68 -2.75
C SER A 226 -6.84 -11.45 -1.86
N ILE A 227 -7.77 -11.46 -0.90
CA ILE A 227 -7.82 -10.47 0.18
C ILE A 227 -7.41 -11.13 1.49
N LEU A 228 -6.97 -10.35 2.47
CA LEU A 228 -6.56 -10.87 3.77
C LEU A 228 -7.48 -10.37 4.88
N ARG A 229 -8.13 -11.30 5.58
CA ARG A 229 -8.82 -11.00 6.84
C ARG A 229 -7.88 -11.18 8.02
N LEU A 230 -7.79 -10.11 8.81
CA LEU A 230 -7.13 -10.09 10.11
C LEU A 230 -8.20 -10.18 11.19
N SER A 231 -8.01 -11.07 12.16
CA SER A 231 -8.92 -11.25 13.30
C SER A 231 -8.15 -11.31 14.61
N SER A 232 -8.56 -10.49 15.59
CA SER A 232 -8.04 -10.53 16.96
C SER A 232 -9.21 -10.45 17.94
N GLY A 233 -9.47 -11.55 18.65
CA GLY A 233 -10.67 -11.68 19.48
C GLY A 233 -11.95 -11.49 18.67
N ARG A 234 -12.71 -10.43 18.94
CA ARG A 234 -13.93 -10.07 18.20
C ARG A 234 -13.70 -9.00 17.13
N GLU A 235 -12.50 -8.44 17.06
CA GLU A 235 -12.18 -7.37 16.12
C GLU A 235 -11.68 -7.96 14.80
N GLN A 236 -12.07 -7.32 13.69
CA GLN A 236 -11.67 -7.74 12.34
C GLN A 236 -11.32 -6.54 11.47
N ILE A 237 -10.34 -6.75 10.58
CA ILE A 237 -10.03 -5.87 9.45
C ILE A 237 -9.89 -6.70 8.17
N LEU A 238 -10.33 -6.14 7.04
CA LEU A 238 -10.04 -6.66 5.71
C LEU A 238 -8.99 -5.81 4.98
N LEU A 239 -7.91 -6.43 4.52
CA LEU A 239 -6.99 -5.84 3.55
C LEU A 239 -7.40 -6.33 2.16
N VAL A 240 -8.07 -5.45 1.41
CA VAL A 240 -8.79 -5.84 0.17
C VAL A 240 -7.95 -5.74 -1.09
N ALA A 241 -6.70 -5.31 -0.98
CA ALA A 241 -5.78 -5.11 -2.10
C ALA A 241 -6.48 -4.35 -3.26
N ASP A 242 -6.37 -4.89 -4.47
CA ASP A 242 -6.88 -4.33 -5.72
C ASP A 242 -8.35 -4.68 -6.02
N CYS A 243 -9.11 -5.10 -5.00
CA CYS A 243 -10.56 -5.08 -5.11
C CYS A 243 -11.07 -3.65 -5.40
N VAL A 244 -10.37 -2.61 -4.93
CA VAL A 244 -10.74 -1.20 -5.14
C VAL A 244 -9.49 -0.38 -5.48
N HIS A 245 -9.48 0.23 -6.66
CA HIS A 245 -8.42 1.11 -7.16
C HIS A 245 -8.71 2.58 -6.88
N ASN A 246 -9.99 2.95 -6.73
CA ASN A 246 -10.38 4.28 -6.29
C ASN A 246 -11.63 4.23 -5.44
N ALA A 247 -11.51 4.68 -4.19
CA ALA A 247 -12.58 4.64 -3.21
C ALA A 247 -13.82 5.43 -3.66
N ALA A 248 -13.66 6.62 -4.24
CA ALA A 248 -14.78 7.46 -4.66
C ALA A 248 -15.55 6.88 -5.85
N ILE A 249 -14.83 6.23 -6.78
CA ILE A 249 -15.43 5.68 -8.00
C ILE A 249 -16.05 4.30 -7.73
N GLN A 250 -15.22 3.34 -7.31
CA GLN A 250 -15.60 1.93 -7.31
C GLN A 250 -16.37 1.49 -6.05
N THR A 251 -16.39 2.29 -4.97
CA THR A 251 -17.38 2.04 -3.90
C THR A 251 -18.76 2.58 -4.28
N ALA A 252 -18.82 3.74 -4.94
CA ALA A 252 -20.08 4.33 -5.40
C ALA A 252 -20.71 3.51 -6.53
N ARG A 253 -19.89 2.97 -7.44
CA ARG A 253 -20.32 2.12 -8.56
C ARG A 253 -19.42 0.87 -8.67
N PRO A 254 -19.70 -0.19 -7.89
CA PRO A 254 -18.88 -1.40 -7.83
C PRO A 254 -18.74 -2.16 -9.15
N GLU A 255 -19.61 -1.91 -10.12
CA GLU A 255 -19.54 -2.46 -11.48
C GLU A 255 -18.50 -1.79 -12.38
N ILE A 256 -17.97 -0.61 -12.00
CA ILE A 256 -16.90 0.06 -12.74
C ILE A 256 -15.60 -0.74 -12.54
N THR A 257 -15.07 -1.28 -13.63
CA THR A 257 -13.86 -2.10 -13.69
C THR A 257 -12.61 -1.24 -13.88
N PHE A 258 -11.46 -1.91 -13.90
CA PHE A 258 -10.16 -1.31 -14.13
C PHE A 258 -9.51 -1.91 -15.38
N VAL A 259 -8.72 -1.12 -16.11
CA VAL A 259 -8.10 -1.56 -17.38
C VAL A 259 -7.18 -2.78 -17.24
N PHE A 260 -6.66 -3.05 -16.04
CA PHE A 260 -5.80 -4.19 -15.75
C PHE A 260 -6.54 -5.35 -15.07
N ASP A 261 -7.87 -5.31 -14.97
CA ASP A 261 -8.65 -6.47 -14.54
C ASP A 261 -8.57 -7.57 -15.62
N ALA A 262 -8.04 -8.75 -15.26
CA ALA A 262 -7.96 -9.90 -16.16
C ALA A 262 -9.36 -10.41 -16.59
N ASP A 263 -10.33 -10.35 -15.68
CA ASP A 263 -11.76 -10.53 -15.92
C ASP A 263 -12.53 -9.45 -15.17
N GLY A 264 -12.92 -8.39 -15.88
CA GLY A 264 -13.63 -7.26 -15.30
C GLY A 264 -14.99 -7.63 -14.69
N ALA A 265 -15.72 -8.57 -15.27
CA ALA A 265 -17.03 -8.98 -14.73
C ALA A 265 -16.84 -9.73 -13.40
N GLN A 266 -15.85 -10.62 -13.34
CA GLN A 266 -15.51 -11.32 -12.11
C GLN A 266 -14.94 -10.36 -11.05
N ALA A 267 -14.11 -9.38 -11.45
CA ALA A 267 -13.55 -8.37 -10.55
C ALA A 267 -14.66 -7.52 -9.92
N ALA A 268 -15.63 -7.07 -10.73
CA ALA A 268 -16.81 -6.36 -10.25
C ALA A 268 -17.66 -7.19 -9.29
N ALA A 269 -17.88 -8.48 -9.59
CA ALA A 269 -18.62 -9.39 -8.72
C ALA A 269 -17.91 -9.62 -7.38
N SER A 270 -16.58 -9.85 -7.40
CA SER A 270 -15.75 -9.97 -6.20
C SER A 270 -15.80 -8.70 -5.37
N ARG A 271 -15.57 -7.53 -5.99
CA ARG A 271 -15.66 -6.22 -5.32
C ARG A 271 -17.01 -6.01 -4.65
N ARG A 272 -18.11 -6.27 -5.37
CA ARG A 272 -19.46 -6.12 -4.81
C ARG A 272 -19.66 -7.02 -3.58
N ARG A 273 -19.29 -8.30 -3.67
CA ARG A 273 -19.38 -9.25 -2.55
C ARG A 273 -18.57 -8.76 -1.34
N VAL A 274 -17.34 -8.32 -1.56
CA VAL A 274 -16.46 -7.83 -0.49
C VAL A 274 -17.04 -6.57 0.17
N LEU A 275 -17.52 -5.60 -0.61
CA LEU A 275 -18.17 -4.40 -0.08
C LEU A 275 -19.47 -4.70 0.66
N ASP A 276 -20.25 -5.68 0.20
CA ASP A 276 -21.46 -6.15 0.88
C ASP A 276 -21.13 -6.74 2.27
N ILE A 277 -20.08 -7.56 2.38
CA ILE A 277 -19.60 -8.11 3.67
C ILE A 277 -19.15 -6.98 4.60
N ILE A 278 -18.32 -6.06 4.10
CA ILE A 278 -17.82 -4.92 4.88
C ILE A 278 -18.98 -4.07 5.40
N ALA A 279 -19.98 -3.80 4.57
CA ALA A 279 -21.13 -2.98 4.94
C ALA A 279 -22.08 -3.69 5.94
N ALA A 280 -22.31 -5.00 5.75
CA ALA A 280 -23.21 -5.78 6.60
C ALA A 280 -22.66 -5.92 8.03
N ASP A 281 -21.37 -6.24 8.14
CA ASP A 281 -20.74 -6.55 9.42
C ASP A 281 -20.07 -5.32 10.06
N GLY A 282 -20.01 -4.20 9.34
CA GLY A 282 -19.35 -2.98 9.80
C GLY A 282 -17.83 -3.14 9.95
N ILE A 283 -17.21 -4.06 9.21
CA ILE A 283 -15.79 -4.37 9.27
C ILE A 283 -14.98 -3.17 8.76
N ALA A 284 -13.88 -2.84 9.43
CA ALA A 284 -12.94 -1.87 8.88
C ALA A 284 -12.11 -2.50 7.76
N PHE A 285 -11.74 -1.72 6.74
CA PHE A 285 -10.92 -2.22 5.65
C PHE A 285 -9.91 -1.18 5.18
N SER A 286 -8.88 -1.64 4.49
CA SER A 286 -7.96 -0.83 3.68
C SER A 286 -7.58 -1.61 2.43
N GLY A 287 -6.96 -0.96 1.45
CA GLY A 287 -6.54 -1.57 0.19
C GLY A 287 -5.28 -0.91 -0.34
N SER A 288 -4.61 -1.58 -1.27
CA SER A 288 -3.32 -1.15 -1.81
C SER A 288 -3.42 0.18 -2.55
N HIS A 289 -4.59 0.46 -3.13
CA HIS A 289 -4.87 1.68 -3.90
C HIS A 289 -5.83 2.67 -3.23
N MET A 290 -6.10 2.48 -1.94
CA MET A 290 -6.87 3.44 -1.15
C MET A 290 -6.01 4.66 -0.80
N PRO A 291 -6.57 5.88 -0.70
CA PRO A 291 -5.80 7.06 -0.31
C PRO A 291 -5.10 6.84 1.03
N PHE A 292 -3.77 6.86 1.06
CA PHE A 292 -2.98 6.50 2.24
C PHE A 292 -3.44 7.24 3.52
N PRO A 293 -3.61 6.55 4.67
CA PRO A 293 -3.29 5.14 4.95
C PRO A 293 -4.40 4.13 4.57
N GLY A 294 -5.47 4.62 3.94
CA GLY A 294 -6.49 3.79 3.29
C GLY A 294 -7.52 3.16 4.20
N PHE A 295 -7.37 3.27 5.52
CA PHE A 295 -8.31 2.69 6.48
C PHE A 295 -9.67 3.41 6.48
N GLY A 296 -10.74 2.63 6.52
CA GLY A 296 -12.10 3.15 6.69
C GLY A 296 -13.14 2.04 6.77
N THR A 297 -14.40 2.42 6.58
CA THR A 297 -15.54 1.50 6.43
C THR A 297 -16.34 1.91 5.20
N VAL A 298 -17.37 1.14 4.83
CA VAL A 298 -18.39 1.60 3.88
C VAL A 298 -19.77 1.68 4.51
N LYS A 299 -20.58 2.61 4.01
CA LYS A 299 -22.03 2.67 4.27
C LYS A 299 -22.77 2.36 2.98
N LYS A 300 -23.64 1.36 3.01
CA LYS A 300 -24.45 0.95 1.85
C LYS A 300 -25.65 1.90 1.68
N SER A 301 -25.92 2.29 0.44
CA SER A 301 -27.08 3.08 0.02
C SER A 301 -27.61 2.56 -1.31
N GLY A 302 -28.66 1.73 -1.26
CA GLY A 302 -29.17 1.03 -2.44
C GLY A 302 -28.11 0.09 -3.03
N ASN A 303 -27.73 0.32 -4.29
CA ASN A 303 -26.68 -0.43 -5.00
C ASN A 303 -25.27 0.17 -4.87
N ALA A 304 -25.14 1.32 -4.20
CA ALA A 304 -23.89 2.03 -4.01
C ALA A 304 -23.36 1.84 -2.59
N PHE A 305 -22.07 2.11 -2.42
CA PHE A 305 -21.41 2.21 -1.14
C PHE A 305 -20.72 3.57 -1.05
N ARG A 306 -20.69 4.13 0.16
CA ARG A 306 -19.91 5.33 0.45
C ARG A 306 -18.77 4.96 1.36
N PHE A 307 -17.54 5.14 0.89
CA PHE A 307 -16.36 5.05 1.75
C PHE A 307 -16.40 6.12 2.85
N VAL A 308 -16.11 5.70 4.07
CA VAL A 308 -15.99 6.56 5.25
C VAL A 308 -14.58 6.36 5.79
N PRO A 309 -13.65 7.31 5.56
CA PRO A 309 -12.31 7.23 6.10
C PRO A 309 -12.33 7.07 7.62
N ALA A 310 -11.41 6.27 8.15
CA ALA A 310 -11.22 6.19 9.58
C ALA A 310 -10.64 7.51 10.10
N GLU A 311 -10.98 7.85 11.35
CA GLU A 311 -10.29 8.92 12.05
C GLU A 311 -8.84 8.51 12.35
N TRP A 312 -7.99 9.51 12.53
CA TRP A 312 -6.60 9.29 12.93
C TRP A 312 -6.53 8.61 14.30
N SER A 313 -5.81 7.50 14.40
CA SER A 313 -5.52 6.87 15.69
C SER A 313 -4.41 7.64 16.41
N TYR A 314 -4.75 8.30 17.51
CA TYR A 314 -3.78 9.04 18.33
C TYR A 314 -2.95 8.13 19.26
N THR A 315 -3.36 6.88 19.42
CA THR A 315 -2.72 5.89 20.29
C THR A 315 -2.59 4.55 19.58
N LEU A 316 -1.67 3.73 20.09
CA LEU A 316 -1.56 2.30 19.81
C LEU A 316 -2.06 1.54 21.02
#